data_AF-A0A7Y0EQQ3-F1
#
_entry.id   AF-A0A7Y0EQQ3-F1
#
_cell.length_a   1.000
_cell.length_b   1.000
_cell.length_c   1.000
_cell.angle_alpha   90.00
_cell.angle_beta   90.00
_cell.angle_gamma   90.00
#
_symmetry.space_group_name_H-M   'P 1'
#
loop_
_entity.id
_entity.type
_entity.pdbx_description
1 polymer ?
#
loop_
_entity_poly.entity_id
_entity_poly.type
_entity_poly.pdbx_seq_one_letter_code
_entity_poly.pdbx_strand_id
1 'polypeptide(L)'
;MSEQNLVKQYQQIGASASIKKLVSDDDSIRYAMRMNFANAPVKSEDIQASQALLLKTSVAFIRYSAADSLDPQADPVIDAESVFFVKPTIANADAYKLVVELWPVIRYSILTQVSLLGKDMSRWLPVRISTSDIIQD
;
A
#
# COMPACT_ATOMS: atom_id res chain seq x y z
N MET A 1 -26.15 12.73 3.57
CA MET A 1 -25.15 12.60 4.65
C MET A 1 -23.82 13.06 4.08
N SER A 2 -23.16 14.06 4.66
CA SER A 2 -21.87 14.53 4.18
C SER A 2 -20.82 13.44 4.44
N GLU A 3 -20.22 12.89 3.38
CA GLU A 3 -19.00 12.08 3.52
C GLU A 3 -17.93 12.96 4.15
N GLN A 4 -17.67 12.76 5.45
CA GLN A 4 -16.55 13.42 6.10
C GLN A 4 -15.28 12.75 5.59
N ASN A 5 -14.52 13.51 4.80
CA ASN A 5 -13.16 13.15 4.39
C ASN A 5 -12.30 12.97 5.66
N LEU A 6 -11.76 11.76 5.87
CA LEU A 6 -10.98 11.40 7.05
C LEU A 6 -9.57 12.01 6.99
N VAL A 7 -9.08 12.36 5.79
CA VAL A 7 -7.74 12.90 5.56
C VAL A 7 -7.80 14.39 5.24
N LYS A 8 -7.35 15.20 6.19
CA LYS A 8 -7.24 16.66 6.01
C LYS A 8 -6.08 17.03 5.08
N GLN A 9 -4.95 16.36 5.22
CA GLN A 9 -3.75 16.59 4.42
C GLN A 9 -2.91 15.33 4.37
N TYR A 10 -2.23 15.08 3.26
CA TYR A 10 -1.22 14.06 3.16
C TYR A 10 -0.03 14.55 2.33
N GLN A 11 1.12 13.93 2.55
CA GLN A 11 2.35 14.14 1.78
C GLN A 11 3.08 12.82 1.64
N GLN A 12 3.46 12.47 0.41
CA GLN A 12 4.34 11.32 0.20
C GLN A 12 5.76 11.67 0.64
N ILE A 13 6.35 10.83 1.49
CA ILE A 13 7.70 11.02 2.03
C ILE A 13 8.69 10.04 1.39
N GLY A 14 8.22 8.88 0.96
CA GLY A 14 9.05 7.89 0.28
C GLY A 14 8.23 6.89 -0.52
N ALA A 15 8.87 6.29 -1.51
CA ALA A 15 8.39 5.07 -2.14
C ALA A 15 9.56 4.33 -2.77
N SER A 16 9.43 3.01 -2.85
CA SER A 16 10.43 2.16 -3.48
C SER A 16 9.78 0.88 -3.99
N ALA A 17 10.45 0.21 -4.92
CA ALA A 17 10.12 -1.16 -5.26
C ALA A 17 11.41 -1.94 -5.55
N SER A 18 11.35 -3.26 -5.38
CA SER A 18 12.47 -4.16 -5.66
C SER A 18 11.98 -5.47 -6.27
N ILE A 19 12.70 -5.95 -7.30
CA ILE A 19 12.52 -7.31 -7.81
C ILE A 19 13.30 -8.25 -6.89
N LYS A 20 12.61 -9.20 -6.26
CA LYS A 20 13.23 -10.23 -5.43
C LYS A 20 13.66 -11.44 -6.24
N LYS A 21 12.94 -11.73 -7.32
CA LYS A 21 13.23 -12.85 -8.22
C LYS A 21 12.87 -12.51 -9.66
N LEU A 22 13.85 -12.63 -10.56
CA LEU A 22 13.63 -12.51 -12.00
C LEU A 22 12.85 -13.72 -12.49
N VAL A 23 11.70 -13.46 -13.09
CA VAL A 23 10.80 -14.47 -13.65
C VAL A 23 10.41 -14.06 -15.07
N SER A 24 10.14 -15.03 -15.95
CA SER A 24 9.69 -14.78 -17.32
C SER A 24 8.35 -14.04 -17.30
N ASP A 25 8.10 -13.20 -18.31
CA ASP A 25 6.85 -12.47 -18.48
C ASP A 25 5.91 -13.24 -19.41
N ASP A 26 5.60 -14.48 -19.04
CA ASP A 26 4.63 -15.31 -19.76
C ASP A 26 3.20 -14.88 -19.40
N ASP A 27 2.32 -14.79 -20.41
CA ASP A 27 0.93 -14.34 -20.27
C ASP A 27 0.08 -15.24 -19.36
N SER A 28 0.48 -16.51 -19.18
CA SER A 28 -0.17 -17.46 -18.27
C SER A 28 0.06 -17.16 -16.78
N ILE A 29 1.00 -16.26 -16.47
CA ILE A 29 1.40 -15.95 -15.11
C ILE A 29 0.37 -15.05 -14.44
N ARG A 30 -0.04 -15.45 -13.23
CA ARG A 30 -0.91 -14.68 -12.36
C ARG A 30 -0.15 -14.22 -11.13
N TYR A 31 -0.60 -13.11 -10.58
CA TYR A 31 -0.04 -12.57 -9.34
C TYR A 31 -1.15 -12.36 -8.34
N ALA A 32 -0.92 -12.82 -7.12
CA ALA A 32 -1.68 -12.42 -5.96
C ALA A 32 -0.94 -11.26 -5.31
N MET A 33 -1.68 -10.50 -4.51
CA MET A 33 -1.11 -9.44 -3.70
C MET A 33 -1.19 -9.81 -2.23
N ARG A 34 -0.22 -9.35 -1.47
CA ARG A 34 -0.30 -9.29 -0.01
C ARG A 34 0.03 -7.86 0.40
N MET A 35 -0.88 -7.24 1.14
CA MET A 35 -0.74 -5.85 1.59
C MET A 35 -0.59 -5.82 3.09
N ASN A 36 0.50 -5.20 3.54
CA ASN A 36 0.76 -4.95 4.94
C ASN A 36 0.84 -3.44 5.18
N PHE A 37 0.64 -3.07 6.44
CA PHE A 37 0.61 -1.68 6.83
C PHE A 37 1.18 -1.49 8.24
N ALA A 38 1.98 -0.44 8.40
CA ALA A 38 2.47 0.05 9.67
C ALA A 38 2.18 1.54 9.81
N ASN A 39 1.90 1.99 11.03
CA ASN A 39 1.80 3.42 11.34
C ASN A 39 2.60 3.81 12.57
N ALA A 40 3.04 5.07 12.59
CA ALA A 40 3.70 5.66 13.75
C ALA A 40 3.25 7.11 13.93
N PRO A 41 3.04 7.56 15.18
CA PRO A 41 2.77 8.97 15.44
C PRO A 41 4.01 9.82 15.15
N VAL A 42 3.81 11.00 14.57
CA VAL A 42 4.90 11.95 14.36
C VAL A 42 5.07 12.79 15.61
N LYS A 43 6.22 12.63 16.29
CA LYS A 43 6.61 13.48 17.42
C LYS A 43 7.17 14.78 16.85
N SER A 44 6.34 15.82 16.83
CA SER A 44 6.75 17.20 16.54
C SER A 44 6.75 17.99 17.84
N GLU A 45 7.81 18.76 18.09
CA GLU A 45 7.96 19.58 19.31
C GLU A 45 6.96 20.75 19.38
N ASP A 46 6.24 21.05 18.28
CA ASP A 46 5.14 22.01 18.26
C ASP A 46 3.82 21.39 18.78
N ILE A 47 3.72 21.37 20.11
CA ILE A 47 2.70 20.69 20.95
C ILE A 47 1.27 21.27 20.85
N GLN A 48 0.92 22.08 19.84
CA GLN A 48 -0.48 22.53 19.66
C GLN A 48 -1.12 22.27 18.29
N ALA A 49 -0.43 21.62 17.35
CA ALA A 49 -1.03 21.34 16.05
C ALA A 49 -0.68 19.94 15.53
N SER A 50 -1.73 19.10 15.38
CA SER A 50 -1.79 17.93 14.49
C SER A 50 -1.32 16.59 15.07
N GLN A 51 -2.28 15.70 15.37
CA GLN A 51 -2.05 14.26 15.47
C GLN A 51 -1.71 13.67 14.08
N ALA A 52 -0.54 13.98 13.55
CA ALA A 52 -0.09 13.42 12.29
C ALA A 52 0.46 12.00 12.47
N LEU A 53 0.27 11.18 11.45
CA LEU A 53 0.71 9.80 11.37
C LEU A 53 1.65 9.62 10.18
N LEU A 54 2.72 8.87 10.36
CA LEU A 54 3.42 8.24 9.25
C LEU A 54 2.73 6.92 8.95
N LEU A 55 2.29 6.76 7.71
CA LEU A 55 1.66 5.57 7.16
C LEU A 55 2.64 4.92 6.19
N LYS A 56 3.06 3.70 6.49
CA LYS A 56 3.89 2.87 5.61
C LYS A 56 3.05 1.72 5.11
N THR A 57 2.85 1.65 3.80
CA THR A 57 2.15 0.56 3.13
C THR A 57 3.14 -0.24 2.30
N SER A 58 3.14 -1.54 2.51
CA SER A 58 3.94 -2.51 1.76
C SER A 58 3.03 -3.41 0.94
N VAL A 59 3.35 -3.61 -0.33
CA VAL A 59 2.64 -4.49 -1.25
C VAL A 59 3.62 -5.49 -1.83
N ALA A 60 3.38 -6.75 -1.51
CA ALA A 60 4.09 -7.90 -2.06
C ALA A 60 3.27 -8.50 -3.20
N PHE A 61 3.91 -8.71 -4.36
CA PHE A 61 3.34 -9.44 -5.49
C PHE A 61 3.88 -10.86 -5.48
N ILE A 62 2.98 -11.83 -5.34
CA ILE A 62 3.28 -13.26 -5.22
C ILE A 62 2.85 -13.94 -6.52
N ARG A 63 3.78 -14.59 -7.20
CA ARG A 63 3.51 -15.29 -8.44
C ARG A 63 2.80 -16.63 -8.15
N TYR A 64 1.78 -16.96 -8.94
CA TYR A 64 1.21 -18.30 -8.99
C TYR A 64 0.82 -18.65 -10.44
N SER A 65 0.91 -19.94 -10.79
CA SER A 65 0.39 -20.40 -12.09
C SER A 65 -1.11 -20.67 -11.96
N ALA A 66 -1.85 -20.61 -13.07
CA ALA A 66 -3.28 -20.97 -13.05
C ALA A 66 -3.53 -22.44 -12.68
N ALA A 67 -2.49 -23.29 -12.73
CA ALA A 67 -2.53 -24.71 -12.35
C ALA A 67 -2.14 -24.96 -10.88
N ASP A 68 -1.47 -24.01 -10.24
CA ASP A 68 -1.04 -24.11 -8.84
C ASP A 68 -2.04 -23.40 -7.93
N SER A 69 -2.32 -24.00 -6.77
CA SER A 69 -3.00 -23.29 -5.68
C SER A 69 -2.12 -22.17 -5.16
N LEU A 70 -2.69 -20.98 -4.97
CA LEU A 70 -1.99 -19.86 -4.34
C LEU A 70 -1.53 -20.27 -2.94
N ASP A 71 -0.22 -20.26 -2.71
CA ASP A 71 0.35 -20.31 -1.37
C ASP A 71 0.48 -18.86 -0.82
N PRO A 72 -0.32 -18.47 0.19
CA PRO A 72 -0.27 -17.14 0.77
C PRO A 72 1.05 -16.84 1.52
N GLN A 73 1.88 -17.86 1.77
CA GLN A 73 3.19 -17.74 2.40
C GLN A 73 4.35 -17.79 1.40
N ALA A 74 4.08 -17.93 0.10
CA ALA A 74 5.13 -17.93 -0.91
C ALA A 74 5.90 -16.60 -0.95
N ASP A 75 7.17 -16.70 -1.30
CA ASP A 75 8.05 -15.54 -1.41
C ASP A 75 7.56 -14.59 -2.51
N PRO A 76 7.58 -13.27 -2.25
CA PRO A 76 7.23 -12.29 -3.27
C PRO A 76 8.28 -12.27 -4.39
N VAL A 77 7.82 -12.01 -5.60
CA VAL A 77 8.67 -11.72 -6.77
C VAL A 77 8.99 -10.23 -6.87
N ILE A 78 8.08 -9.38 -6.40
CA ILE A 78 8.26 -7.93 -6.31
C ILE A 78 7.70 -7.46 -4.98
N ASP A 79 8.48 -6.65 -4.27
CA ASP A 79 7.99 -5.87 -3.12
C ASP A 79 8.01 -4.40 -3.48
N ALA A 80 6.93 -3.70 -3.13
CA ALA A 80 6.80 -2.27 -3.28
C ALA A 80 6.35 -1.64 -1.96
N GLU A 81 6.81 -0.43 -1.71
CA GLU A 81 6.54 0.31 -0.50
C GLU A 81 6.18 1.75 -0.83
N SER A 82 5.26 2.32 -0.07
CA SER A 82 4.99 3.76 -0.07
C SER A 82 4.82 4.26 1.36
N VAL A 83 5.39 5.43 1.64
CA VAL A 83 5.36 6.08 2.94
C VAL A 83 4.76 7.46 2.81
N PHE A 84 3.71 7.71 3.61
CA PHE A 84 2.99 8.98 3.63
C PHE A 84 2.99 9.56 5.03
N PHE A 85 3.20 10.88 5.11
CA PHE A 85 2.77 11.67 6.25
C PHE A 85 1.30 12.03 6.05
N VAL A 86 0.48 11.81 7.07
CA VAL A 86 -0.98 11.97 7.00
C VAL A 86 -1.48 12.73 8.22
N LYS A 87 -2.27 13.77 7.97
CA LYS A 87 -2.97 14.54 8.98
C LYS A 87 -4.47 14.20 8.88
N PRO A 88 -5.04 13.49 9.87
CA PRO A 88 -6.45 13.19 9.88
C PRO A 88 -7.30 14.44 10.19
N THR A 89 -8.55 14.41 9.75
CA THR A 89 -9.55 15.46 10.01
C THR A 89 -10.03 15.44 11.46
N ILE A 90 -10.13 14.25 12.04
CA ILE A 90 -10.50 14.04 13.45
C ILE A 90 -9.34 13.47 14.23
N ALA A 91 -9.32 13.76 15.54
CA ALA A 91 -8.40 13.12 16.43
C ALA A 91 -8.68 11.61 16.52
N ASN A 92 -7.64 10.79 16.61
CA ASN A 92 -7.69 9.34 16.76
C ASN A 92 -8.45 8.63 15.62
N ALA A 93 -8.34 9.15 14.39
CA ALA A 93 -8.86 8.46 13.21
C ALA A 93 -8.24 7.06 13.09
N ASP A 94 -9.07 6.09 12.72
CA ASP A 94 -8.66 4.70 12.50
C ASP A 94 -7.67 4.63 11.33
N ALA A 95 -6.47 4.14 11.61
CA ALA A 95 -5.38 4.05 10.65
C ALA A 95 -5.73 3.19 9.43
N TYR A 96 -6.52 2.12 9.61
CA TYR A 96 -6.99 1.28 8.50
C TYR A 96 -7.92 2.06 7.58
N LYS A 97 -8.81 2.88 8.15
CA LYS A 97 -9.72 3.72 7.36
C LYS A 97 -8.98 4.82 6.61
N LEU A 98 -7.93 5.40 7.22
CA LEU A 98 -7.06 6.37 6.54
C LEU A 98 -6.35 5.73 5.34
N VAL A 99 -5.87 4.49 5.47
CA VAL A 99 -5.25 3.73 4.37
C VAL A 99 -6.27 3.45 3.25
N VAL A 100 -7.47 3.01 3.59
CA VAL A 100 -8.54 2.77 2.61
C VAL A 100 -8.87 4.05 1.85
N GLU A 101 -8.97 5.19 2.54
CA GLU A 101 -9.27 6.48 1.92
C GLU A 101 -8.12 6.98 1.03
N LEU A 102 -6.86 6.78 1.46
CA LEU A 102 -5.67 7.12 0.69
C LEU A 102 -5.32 6.09 -0.39
N TRP A 103 -6.05 4.98 -0.47
CA TRP A 103 -5.72 3.88 -1.36
C TRP A 103 -5.48 4.32 -2.82
N PRO A 104 -6.27 5.22 -3.44
CA PRO A 104 -6.00 5.65 -4.81
C PRO A 104 -4.59 6.25 -4.99
N VAL A 105 -4.12 7.01 -4.00
CA VAL A 105 -2.80 7.66 -4.01
C VAL A 105 -1.70 6.65 -3.72
N ILE A 106 -1.91 5.78 -2.74
CA ILE A 106 -1.01 4.66 -2.40
C ILE A 106 -0.84 3.74 -3.61
N ARG A 107 -1.95 3.32 -4.23
CA ARG A 107 -1.98 2.47 -5.42
C ARG A 107 -1.19 3.10 -6.56
N TYR A 108 -1.40 4.39 -6.81
CA TYR A 108 -0.65 5.11 -7.84
C TYR A 108 0.86 5.12 -7.55
N SER A 109 1.25 5.39 -6.31
CA SER A 109 2.65 5.38 -5.88
C SER A 109 3.30 4.01 -6.09
N ILE A 110 2.63 2.93 -5.65
CA ILE A 110 3.09 1.55 -5.82
C ILE A 110 3.24 1.21 -7.31
N LEU A 111 2.23 1.48 -8.15
CA LEU A 111 2.30 1.17 -9.58
C LEU A 111 3.38 1.97 -10.30
N THR A 112 3.60 3.23 -9.90
CA THR A 112 4.69 4.03 -10.43
C THR A 112 6.03 3.38 -10.14
N GLN A 113 6.29 2.97 -8.89
CA GLN A 113 7.54 2.32 -8.52
C GLN A 113 7.75 0.99 -9.25
N VAL A 114 6.71 0.16 -9.36
CA VAL A 114 6.81 -1.12 -10.07
C VAL A 114 6.98 -0.93 -11.58
N SER A 115 6.37 0.10 -12.16
CA SER A 115 6.54 0.45 -13.58
C SER A 115 7.96 0.93 -13.89
N LEU A 116 8.62 1.63 -12.95
CA LEU A 116 10.04 2.01 -13.08
C LEU A 116 10.97 0.79 -13.12
N LEU A 117 10.51 -0.37 -12.62
CA LEU A 117 11.21 -1.66 -12.75
C LEU A 117 10.87 -2.40 -14.06
N GLY A 118 10.10 -1.77 -14.96
CA GLY A 118 9.68 -2.36 -16.23
C GLY A 118 8.57 -3.41 -16.09
N LYS A 119 7.81 -3.40 -14.99
CA LYS A 119 6.74 -4.37 -14.72
C LYS A 119 5.38 -3.69 -14.65
N ASP A 120 4.39 -4.24 -15.34
CA ASP A 120 2.99 -3.79 -15.22
C ASP A 120 2.21 -4.72 -14.28
N MET A 121 1.92 -4.21 -13.07
CA MET A 121 1.11 -4.90 -12.06
C MET A 121 -0.27 -4.28 -11.89
N SER A 122 -0.69 -3.38 -12.78
CA SER A 122 -1.96 -2.66 -12.68
C SER A 122 -3.17 -3.60 -12.61
N ARG A 123 -3.13 -4.71 -13.36
CA ARG A 123 -4.18 -5.74 -13.38
C ARG A 123 -4.28 -6.56 -12.08
N TRP A 124 -3.20 -6.61 -11.30
CA TRP A 124 -3.10 -7.42 -10.08
C TRP A 124 -3.21 -6.59 -8.79
N LEU A 125 -3.24 -5.26 -8.93
CA LEU A 125 -3.44 -4.35 -7.82
C LEU A 125 -4.86 -3.75 -7.87
N PRO A 126 -5.75 -4.05 -6.90
CA PRO A 126 -7.15 -3.72 -6.90
C PRO A 126 -7.35 -2.21 -6.91
N VAL A 127 -8.40 -1.78 -7.59
CA VAL A 127 -8.76 -0.36 -7.71
C VAL A 127 -9.31 0.19 -6.39
N ARG A 128 -9.93 -0.67 -5.57
CA ARG A 128 -10.49 -0.34 -4.26
C ARG A 128 -10.13 -1.45 -3.28
N ILE A 129 -9.95 -1.08 -2.02
CA ILE A 129 -9.75 -2.01 -0.91
C ILE A 129 -10.72 -1.66 0.22
N SER A 130 -10.89 -2.61 1.12
CA SER A 130 -11.60 -2.48 2.39
C SER A 130 -10.62 -2.70 3.54
N THR A 131 -11.04 -2.40 4.78
CA THR A 131 -10.18 -2.62 5.95
C THR A 131 -9.84 -4.09 6.18
N SER A 132 -10.70 -5.02 5.72
CA SER A 132 -10.45 -6.47 5.81
C SER A 132 -9.41 -6.99 4.83
N ASP A 133 -9.04 -6.21 3.81
CA ASP A 133 -8.02 -6.60 2.83
C ASP A 133 -6.59 -6.32 3.32
N ILE A 134 -6.44 -5.62 4.45
CA ILE A 134 -5.16 -5.18 5.00
C ILE A 134 -4.73 -6.16 6.08
N ILE A 135 -3.57 -6.79 5.90
CA ILE A 135 -2.97 -7.66 6.92
C ILE A 135 -2.16 -6.79 7.89
N GLN A 136 -2.38 -6.98 9.19
CA GLN A 136 -1.58 -6.32 10.22
C GLN A 136 -0.22 -7.03 10.32
N ASP A 137 0.87 -6.27 10.18
CA ASP A 137 2.21 -6.72 10.59
C ASP A 137 2.34 -6.79 12.12
#